data_AF-A0A260BMR6-F1
#
_entry.id   AF-A0A260BMR6-F1
#
_cell.length_a   1.000
_cell.length_b   1.000
_cell.length_c   1.000
_cell.angle_alpha   90.00
_cell.angle_beta   90.00
_cell.angle_gamma   90.00
#
_symmetry.space_group_name_H-M   'P 1'
#
loop_
_entity.id
_entity.type
_entity.pdbx_description
1 polymer ?
#
loop_
_entity_poly.entity_id
_entity_poly.type
_entity_poly.pdbx_seq_one_letter_code
_entity_poly.pdbx_strand_id
1 'polypeptide(L)'
;MHMTHSEHRLESFEEYYGYTPAHLTMRVHSQVLRWGLSWADAEDVTQETMVALVTTMQRLPQIEFHISVIAWVYGVAAHKFRDHLNRKERIPKPHPDLDQLDFAHLDDVSAIDDDVVARATEVLSRLDLSPRRRQVADMLWNPWDLDFNAVPQAFVAKELGMALGTVKSTVSAIKAQFRTALAVD
;
A
#
# COMPACT_ATOMS: atom_id res chain seq x y z
N MET A 1 -25.66 42.26 6.33
CA MET A 1 -25.00 41.70 5.13
C MET A 1 -24.39 40.36 5.52
N HIS A 2 -25.22 39.31 5.51
CA HIS A 2 -24.80 37.94 5.80
C HIS A 2 -24.31 37.32 4.49
N MET A 3 -23.02 37.05 4.39
CA MET A 3 -22.47 36.21 3.32
C MET A 3 -22.82 34.76 3.63
N THR A 4 -23.70 34.21 2.80
CA THR A 4 -24.12 32.81 2.77
C THR A 4 -22.93 31.87 2.53
N HIS A 5 -22.63 31.05 3.54
CA HIS A 5 -21.74 29.89 3.45
C HIS A 5 -22.43 28.73 2.70
N SER A 6 -22.68 28.89 1.40
CA SER A 6 -23.17 27.77 0.60
C SER A 6 -22.88 28.00 -0.88
N GLU A 7 -21.70 27.64 -1.38
CA GLU A 7 -21.51 27.31 -2.81
C GLU A 7 -20.13 26.77 -3.24
N HIS A 8 -19.25 26.32 -2.33
CA HIS A 8 -18.18 25.41 -2.74
C HIS A 8 -18.70 23.96 -2.64
N ARG A 9 -19.54 23.61 -3.60
CA ARG A 9 -19.92 22.23 -3.90
C ARG A 9 -18.62 21.46 -4.13
N LEU A 10 -18.41 20.41 -3.35
CA LEU A 10 -17.28 19.49 -3.39
C LEU A 10 -16.77 19.33 -4.83
N GLU A 11 -15.57 19.85 -5.11
CA GLU A 11 -14.75 19.27 -6.18
C GLU A 11 -14.79 17.75 -5.95
N SER A 12 -15.05 16.99 -7.01
CA SER A 12 -15.09 15.53 -6.90
C SER A 12 -13.78 15.04 -6.26
N PHE A 13 -13.84 13.96 -5.46
CA PHE A 13 -12.65 13.41 -4.78
C PHE A 13 -11.47 13.22 -5.74
N GLU A 14 -11.79 12.89 -6.99
CA GLU A 14 -10.85 12.79 -8.10
C GLU A 14 -10.23 14.14 -8.50
N GLU A 15 -11.01 15.23 -8.61
CA GLU A 15 -10.48 16.56 -8.91
C GLU A 15 -9.53 17.06 -7.82
N TYR A 16 -9.87 16.82 -6.55
CA TYR A 16 -9.08 17.34 -5.44
C TYR A 16 -7.83 16.51 -5.15
N TYR A 17 -7.91 15.17 -5.26
CA TYR A 17 -6.80 14.28 -4.88
C TYR A 17 -6.13 13.56 -6.05
N GLY A 18 -6.69 13.59 -7.26
CA GLY A 18 -6.18 12.88 -8.44
C GLY A 18 -6.42 11.36 -8.41
N TYR A 19 -7.28 10.87 -7.53
CA TYR A 19 -7.60 9.44 -7.41
C TYR A 19 -9.10 9.23 -7.31
N THR A 20 -9.61 8.15 -7.89
CA THR A 20 -10.97 7.67 -7.60
C THR A 20 -10.94 6.75 -6.38
N PRO A 21 -12.04 6.61 -5.63
CA PRO A 21 -12.13 5.62 -4.56
C PRO A 21 -11.88 4.19 -5.05
N ALA A 22 -12.30 3.87 -6.28
CA ALA A 22 -12.04 2.57 -6.91
C ALA A 22 -10.53 2.35 -7.14
N HIS A 23 -9.80 3.36 -7.63
CA HIS A 23 -8.34 3.29 -7.77
C HIS A 23 -7.66 3.00 -6.43
N LEU A 24 -8.06 3.69 -5.36
CA LEU A 24 -7.47 3.48 -4.04
C LEU A 24 -7.78 2.09 -3.48
N THR A 25 -9.02 1.63 -3.67
CA THR A 25 -9.46 0.28 -3.25
C THR A 25 -8.59 -0.79 -3.90
N MET A 26 -8.44 -0.75 -5.24
CA MET A 26 -7.63 -1.71 -5.99
C MET A 26 -6.17 -1.69 -5.56
N ARG A 27 -5.58 -0.50 -5.38
CA ARG A 27 -4.19 -0.34 -4.96
C ARG A 27 -3.94 -0.91 -3.56
N VAL A 28 -4.83 -0.64 -2.61
CA VAL A 28 -4.76 -1.19 -1.25
C VAL A 28 -4.90 -2.70 -1.27
N HIS A 29 -5.92 -3.24 -1.93
CA HIS A 29 -6.17 -4.68 -2.02
C HIS A 29 -4.96 -5.43 -2.58
N SER A 30 -4.44 -4.96 -3.72
CA SER A 30 -3.24 -5.53 -4.35
C SER A 30 -2.03 -5.47 -3.43
N GLN A 31 -1.89 -4.40 -2.65
CA GLN A 31 -0.74 -4.21 -1.78
C GLN A 31 -0.79 -5.12 -0.54
N VAL A 32 -1.96 -5.29 0.08
CA VAL A 32 -2.10 -6.13 1.27
C VAL A 32 -2.00 -7.63 0.94
N LEU A 33 -2.40 -8.03 -0.28
CA LEU A 33 -2.09 -9.35 -0.82
C LEU A 33 -0.58 -9.58 -0.93
N ARG A 34 0.17 -8.59 -1.42
CA ARG A 34 1.64 -8.66 -1.48
C ARG A 34 2.30 -8.73 -0.10
N TRP A 35 1.68 -8.15 0.93
CA TRP A 35 2.13 -8.32 2.31
C TRP A 35 1.80 -9.70 2.91
N GLY A 36 1.12 -10.58 2.16
CA GLY A 36 0.88 -11.97 2.52
C GLY A 36 -0.47 -12.25 3.20
N LEU A 37 -1.44 -11.34 3.10
CA LEU A 37 -2.80 -11.64 3.53
C LEU A 37 -3.46 -12.68 2.60
N SER A 38 -4.39 -13.48 3.17
CA SER A 38 -5.32 -14.24 2.35
C SER A 38 -6.26 -13.29 1.61
N TRP A 39 -6.89 -13.74 0.53
CA TRP A 39 -7.85 -12.93 -0.22
C TRP A 39 -8.98 -12.39 0.67
N ALA A 40 -9.52 -13.23 1.56
CA ALA A 40 -10.56 -12.81 2.50
C ALA A 40 -10.08 -11.73 3.48
N ASP A 41 -8.89 -11.89 4.06
CA ASP A 41 -8.35 -10.84 4.96
C ASP A 41 -7.97 -9.57 4.19
N ALA A 42 -7.53 -9.70 2.94
CA ALA A 42 -7.18 -8.57 2.08
C ALA A 42 -8.41 -7.73 1.75
N GLU A 43 -9.53 -8.38 1.41
CA GLU A 43 -10.83 -7.75 1.21
C GLU A 43 -11.26 -7.01 2.49
N ASP A 44 -11.23 -7.66 3.66
CA ASP A 44 -11.59 -7.06 4.95
C ASP A 44 -10.74 -5.82 5.26
N VAL A 45 -9.41 -5.95 5.16
CA VAL A 45 -8.47 -4.84 5.42
C VAL A 45 -8.71 -3.69 4.43
N THR A 46 -8.99 -4.00 3.17
CA THR A 46 -9.30 -3.00 2.15
C THR A 46 -10.58 -2.26 2.49
N GLN A 47 -11.67 -2.97 2.80
CA GLN A 47 -12.93 -2.36 3.19
C GLN A 47 -12.80 -1.51 4.46
N GLU A 48 -12.13 -2.03 5.51
CA GLU A 48 -11.85 -1.27 6.73
C GLU A 48 -11.05 0.01 6.45
N THR A 49 -10.11 -0.04 5.50
CA THR A 49 -9.31 1.11 5.09
C THR A 49 -10.16 2.15 4.35
N MET A 50 -11.02 1.72 3.42
CA MET A 50 -11.91 2.62 2.69
C MET A 50 -12.97 3.26 3.59
N VAL A 51 -13.51 2.52 4.57
CA VAL A 51 -14.40 3.06 5.60
C VAL A 51 -13.70 4.15 6.42
N ALA A 52 -12.43 3.93 6.79
CA ALA A 52 -11.64 4.92 7.52
C ALA A 52 -11.39 6.19 6.68
N LEU A 53 -11.13 6.05 5.38
CA LEU A 53 -10.98 7.16 4.43
C LEU A 53 -12.26 8.01 4.38
N VAL A 54 -13.41 7.39 4.06
CA VAL A 54 -14.70 8.08 3.95
C VAL A 54 -15.08 8.76 5.25
N THR A 55 -14.94 8.05 6.39
CA THR A 55 -15.25 8.60 7.72
C THR A 55 -14.38 9.82 8.04
N THR A 56 -13.10 9.77 7.68
CA THR A 56 -12.16 10.87 7.91
C THR A 56 -12.52 12.09 7.05
N MET A 57 -12.82 11.88 5.77
CA MET A 57 -13.24 12.96 4.88
C MET A 57 -14.56 13.61 5.30
N GLN A 58 -15.54 12.84 5.77
CA GLN A 58 -16.81 13.39 6.28
C GLN A 58 -16.62 14.26 7.51
N ARG A 59 -15.68 13.88 8.39
CA ARG A 59 -15.38 14.63 9.62
C ARG A 59 -14.53 15.87 9.36
N LEU A 60 -13.69 15.82 8.35
CA LEU A 60 -12.72 16.84 8.01
C LEU A 60 -12.82 17.14 6.50
N PRO A 61 -13.86 17.89 6.08
CA PRO A 61 -14.18 18.13 4.67
C PRO A 61 -13.11 18.92 3.90
N GLN A 62 -12.08 19.43 4.59
CA GLN A 62 -10.89 20.04 4.00
C GLN A 62 -9.64 19.49 4.68
N ILE A 63 -9.50 18.16 4.76
CA ILE A 63 -8.24 17.58 5.18
C ILE A 63 -7.18 17.94 4.12
N GLU A 64 -6.32 18.88 4.48
CA GLU A 64 -4.99 18.99 3.88
C GLU A 64 -4.17 17.84 4.48
N PHE A 65 -4.00 16.77 3.71
CA PHE A 65 -3.03 15.77 4.11
C PHE A 65 -1.65 16.44 4.06
N HIS A 66 -0.94 16.49 5.20
CA HIS A 66 0.46 16.94 5.24
C HIS A 66 1.41 16.01 4.45
N ILE A 67 0.88 14.90 3.92
CA ILE A 67 1.51 13.89 3.05
C ILE A 67 0.53 13.59 1.89
N SER A 68 0.91 12.86 0.85
CA SER A 68 -0.06 12.49 -0.20
C SER A 68 -1.20 11.62 0.36
N VAL A 69 -2.43 11.74 -0.18
CA VAL A 69 -3.57 10.91 0.26
C VAL A 69 -3.25 9.42 0.15
N ILE A 70 -2.53 9.02 -0.90
CA ILE A 70 -2.13 7.63 -1.11
C ILE A 70 -1.18 7.13 0.00
N ALA A 71 -0.24 7.96 0.44
CA ALA A 71 0.65 7.62 1.55
C ALA A 71 -0.12 7.51 2.88
N TRP A 72 -1.12 8.36 3.09
CA TRP A 72 -2.00 8.25 4.26
C TRP A 72 -2.83 6.97 4.22
N VAL A 73 -3.45 6.64 3.08
CA VAL A 73 -4.25 5.43 2.87
C VAL A 73 -3.41 4.18 3.13
N TYR A 74 -2.18 4.12 2.60
CA TYR A 74 -1.28 3.00 2.89
C TYR A 74 -0.85 2.92 4.35
N GLY A 75 -0.69 4.06 5.03
CA GLY A 75 -0.47 4.10 6.47
C GLY A 75 -1.62 3.44 7.23
N VAL A 76 -2.87 3.79 6.89
CA VAL A 76 -4.07 3.17 7.47
C VAL A 76 -4.12 1.68 7.17
N ALA A 77 -3.93 1.27 5.91
CA ALA A 77 -3.92 -0.14 5.51
C ALA A 77 -2.86 -0.95 6.29
N ALA A 78 -1.67 -0.39 6.50
CA ALA A 78 -0.62 -1.04 7.28
C ALA A 78 -1.04 -1.23 8.74
N HIS A 79 -1.70 -0.24 9.35
CA HIS A 79 -2.26 -0.39 10.70
C HIS A 79 -3.31 -1.49 10.76
N LYS A 80 -4.24 -1.53 9.79
CA LYS A 80 -5.28 -2.56 9.70
C LYS A 80 -4.71 -3.96 9.49
N PHE A 81 -3.76 -4.11 8.57
CA PHE A 81 -3.00 -5.33 8.37
C PHE A 81 -2.41 -5.87 9.68
N ARG A 82 -1.73 -5.01 10.47
CA ARG A 82 -1.17 -5.42 11.75
C ARG A 82 -2.24 -5.82 12.76
N ASP A 83 -3.36 -5.10 12.80
CA ASP A 83 -4.47 -5.44 13.69
C ASP A 83 -5.05 -6.83 13.33
N HIS A 84 -5.16 -7.16 12.04
CA HIS A 84 -5.55 -8.50 11.59
C HIS A 84 -4.56 -9.58 12.04
N LEU A 85 -3.25 -9.37 11.86
CA LEU A 85 -2.23 -10.32 12.33
C LEU A 85 -2.32 -10.54 13.85
N ASN A 86 -2.41 -9.45 14.62
CA ASN A 86 -2.54 -9.52 16.08
C ASN A 86 -3.81 -10.25 16.54
N ARG A 87 -4.94 -10.09 15.81
CA ARG A 87 -6.20 -10.81 16.13
C ARG A 87 -6.03 -12.31 15.88
N LYS A 88 -5.40 -12.71 14.77
CA LYS A 88 -5.15 -14.13 14.45
C LYS A 88 -4.22 -14.81 15.46
N GLU A 89 -3.24 -14.11 16.00
CA GLU A 89 -2.36 -14.64 17.05
C GLU A 89 -3.09 -14.85 18.39
N ARG A 90 -4.19 -14.14 18.64
CA ARG A 90 -4.95 -14.17 19.90
C ARG A 90 -6.10 -15.17 19.91
N ILE A 91 -6.49 -15.72 18.77
CA ILE A 91 -7.59 -16.69 18.65
C ILE A 91 -7.00 -18.11 18.62
N PRO A 92 -7.43 -19.04 19.50
CA PRO A 92 -7.06 -20.46 19.38
C PRO A 92 -7.46 -20.97 18.00
N LYS A 93 -6.48 -21.41 17.20
CA LYS A 93 -6.69 -21.79 15.80
C LYS A 93 -7.71 -22.94 15.70
N PRO A 94 -8.84 -22.77 14.98
CA PRO A 94 -9.59 -23.91 14.46
C PRO A 94 -8.78 -24.59 13.36
N HIS A 95 -9.04 -25.88 13.18
CA HIS A 95 -8.39 -26.79 12.22
C HIS A 95 -8.33 -26.21 10.80
N PRO A 96 -7.23 -26.43 10.04
CA PRO A 96 -7.16 -25.99 8.66
C PRO A 96 -7.87 -27.00 7.76
N ASP A 97 -8.98 -26.58 7.18
CA ASP A 97 -9.27 -26.88 5.78
C ASP A 97 -9.49 -25.50 5.14
N LEU A 98 -8.82 -25.22 4.03
CA LEU A 98 -9.42 -24.54 2.89
C LEU A 98 -8.42 -24.55 1.73
N ASP A 99 -8.95 -25.02 0.61
CA ASP A 99 -8.32 -25.33 -0.65
C ASP A 99 -7.76 -24.11 -1.40
N GLN A 100 -6.81 -24.45 -2.26
CA GLN A 100 -6.26 -23.78 -3.44
C GLN A 100 -6.84 -22.40 -3.80
N LEU A 101 -5.96 -21.40 -3.76
CA LEU A 101 -6.18 -20.04 -4.27
C LEU A 101 -6.09 -20.04 -5.80
N ASP A 102 -7.19 -19.70 -6.46
CA ASP A 102 -7.23 -19.40 -7.89
C ASP A 102 -6.88 -17.92 -8.10
N PHE A 103 -5.87 -17.65 -8.92
CA PHE A 103 -5.39 -16.31 -9.25
C PHE A 103 -6.03 -15.87 -10.56
N ALA A 104 -7.25 -15.35 -10.49
CA ALA A 104 -7.85 -14.60 -11.59
C ALA A 104 -8.80 -13.54 -11.02
N HIS A 105 -8.89 -12.39 -11.69
CA HIS A 105 -9.67 -11.20 -11.34
C HIS A 105 -8.90 -10.08 -10.62
N LEU A 106 -8.05 -9.40 -11.38
CA LEU A 106 -7.86 -7.96 -11.28
C LEU A 106 -7.82 -7.40 -12.70
N ASP A 107 -8.99 -7.23 -13.33
CA ASP A 107 -9.09 -6.49 -14.58
C ASP A 107 -9.58 -5.06 -14.33
N ASP A 108 -8.77 -4.15 -14.87
CA ASP A 108 -9.12 -2.85 -15.44
C ASP A 108 -9.56 -1.74 -14.47
N VAL A 109 -8.59 -0.97 -13.93
CA VAL A 109 -8.64 0.50 -13.98
C VAL A 109 -7.24 1.16 -13.86
N SER A 110 -6.88 1.93 -14.90
CA SER A 110 -5.79 2.94 -14.98
C SER A 110 -4.35 2.41 -15.20
N ALA A 111 -3.99 2.34 -16.48
CA ALA A 111 -2.67 2.02 -16.99
C ALA A 111 -1.63 3.09 -16.60
N ILE A 112 -0.87 2.81 -15.53
CA ILE A 112 0.57 2.84 -15.73
C ILE A 112 0.82 1.74 -16.75
N ASP A 113 1.65 1.99 -17.77
CA ASP A 113 2.00 0.98 -18.76
C ASP A 113 2.32 -0.33 -18.04
N ASP A 114 1.42 -1.32 -18.14
CA ASP A 114 1.49 -2.55 -17.35
C ASP A 114 2.82 -3.26 -17.62
N ASP A 115 3.36 -3.06 -18.83
CA ASP A 115 4.68 -3.52 -19.25
C ASP A 115 5.81 -2.84 -18.45
N VAL A 116 5.71 -1.54 -18.15
CA VAL A 116 6.69 -0.83 -17.31
C VAL A 116 6.65 -1.33 -15.88
N VAL A 117 5.45 -1.54 -15.32
CA VAL A 117 5.31 -2.08 -13.96
C VAL A 117 5.81 -3.51 -13.88
N ALA A 118 5.45 -4.36 -14.85
CA ALA A 118 5.89 -5.73 -14.94
C ALA A 118 7.41 -5.80 -15.06
N ARG A 119 8.01 -5.02 -15.97
CA ARG A 119 9.46 -4.93 -16.15
C ARG A 119 10.16 -4.46 -14.89
N ALA A 120 9.69 -3.39 -14.26
CA ALA A 120 10.28 -2.88 -13.03
C ALA A 120 10.22 -3.91 -11.89
N THR A 121 9.09 -4.61 -11.76
CA THR A 121 8.92 -5.68 -10.77
C THR A 121 9.82 -6.87 -11.07
N GLU A 122 9.98 -7.24 -12.33
CA GLU A 122 10.90 -8.29 -12.77
C GLU A 122 12.35 -7.93 -12.46
N VAL A 123 12.80 -6.71 -12.79
CA VAL A 123 14.14 -6.21 -12.45
C VAL A 123 14.36 -6.27 -10.95
N LEU A 124 13.38 -5.82 -10.16
CA LEU A 124 13.46 -5.91 -8.71
C LEU A 124 13.61 -7.36 -8.25
N SER A 125 12.88 -8.31 -8.82
CA SER A 125 12.93 -9.73 -8.44
C SER A 125 14.31 -10.36 -8.68
N ARG A 126 15.05 -9.89 -9.69
CA ARG A 126 16.38 -10.38 -10.09
C ARG A 126 17.54 -9.76 -9.30
N LEU A 127 17.30 -8.69 -8.53
CA LEU A 127 18.35 -8.08 -7.72
C LEU A 127 18.88 -9.06 -6.67
N ASP A 128 20.21 -9.22 -6.65
CA ASP A 128 20.93 -9.98 -5.63
C ASP A 128 20.92 -9.23 -4.29
N LEU A 129 19.86 -9.47 -3.53
CA LEU A 129 19.63 -8.91 -2.21
C LEU A 129 19.80 -10.00 -1.17
N SER A 130 20.49 -9.68 -0.07
CA SER A 130 20.47 -10.56 1.10
C SER A 130 19.02 -10.79 1.58
N PRO A 131 18.69 -11.93 2.22
CA PRO A 131 17.32 -12.25 2.62
C PRO A 131 16.64 -11.11 3.39
N ARG A 132 17.41 -10.43 4.25
CA ARG A 132 16.91 -9.31 5.04
C ARG A 132 16.61 -8.06 4.19
N ARG A 133 17.44 -7.76 3.20
CA ARG A 133 17.20 -6.65 2.27
C ARG A 133 16.01 -6.96 1.36
N ARG A 134 15.85 -8.22 0.96
CA ARG A 134 14.68 -8.66 0.19
C ARG A 134 13.37 -8.45 0.96
N GLN A 135 13.31 -8.87 2.24
CA GLN A 135 12.13 -8.59 3.09
C GLN A 135 11.78 -7.09 3.13
N VAL A 136 12.78 -6.21 3.28
CA VAL A 136 12.56 -4.75 3.25
C VAL A 136 12.06 -4.29 1.88
N ALA A 137 12.64 -4.80 0.80
CA ALA A 137 12.25 -4.49 -0.57
C ALA A 137 10.79 -4.90 -0.81
N ASP A 138 10.43 -6.13 -0.48
CA ASP A 138 9.10 -6.69 -0.73
C ASP A 138 8.01 -5.94 0.07
N MET A 139 8.29 -5.57 1.32
CA MET A 139 7.35 -4.80 2.14
C MET A 139 7.14 -3.36 1.63
N LEU A 140 8.19 -2.74 1.09
CA LEU A 140 8.17 -1.34 0.67
C LEU A 140 7.87 -1.14 -0.82
N TRP A 141 8.01 -2.16 -1.66
CA TRP A 141 7.79 -2.03 -3.08
C TRP A 141 6.34 -1.62 -3.38
N ASN A 142 6.21 -0.45 -3.98
CA ASN A 142 4.97 0.08 -4.51
C ASN A 142 5.08 0.13 -6.04
N PRO A 143 4.53 -0.87 -6.75
CA PRO A 143 4.62 -0.93 -8.21
C PRO A 143 3.95 0.27 -8.89
N TRP A 144 2.97 0.89 -8.22
CA TRP A 144 2.23 2.01 -8.77
C TRP A 144 2.99 3.34 -8.74
N ASP A 145 3.95 3.48 -7.82
CA ASP A 145 4.82 4.66 -7.76
C ASP A 145 6.23 4.33 -8.29
N LEU A 146 6.46 3.09 -8.71
CA LEU A 146 7.77 2.52 -9.04
C LEU A 146 8.83 2.84 -7.97
N ASP A 147 8.41 2.84 -6.70
CA ASP A 147 9.25 3.24 -5.57
C ASP A 147 9.05 2.36 -4.33
N PHE A 148 9.94 2.54 -3.35
CA PHE A 148 9.96 1.82 -2.08
C PHE A 148 9.25 2.62 -0.98
N ASN A 149 7.95 2.90 -1.18
CA ASN A 149 7.13 3.73 -0.30
C ASN A 149 5.77 3.11 0.07
N ALA A 150 5.55 1.82 -0.18
CA ALA A 150 4.25 1.15 0.03
C ALA A 150 3.75 1.20 1.48
N VAL A 151 4.66 1.30 2.45
CA VAL A 151 4.34 1.55 3.86
C VAL A 151 5.33 2.54 4.47
N PRO A 152 4.99 3.17 5.61
CA PRO A 152 5.97 3.93 6.37
C PRO A 152 7.18 3.07 6.75
N GLN A 153 8.40 3.57 6.58
CA GLN A 153 9.60 2.81 6.94
C GLN A 153 9.67 2.43 8.44
N ALA A 154 9.04 3.24 9.31
CA ALA A 154 8.88 2.92 10.72
C ALA A 154 8.02 1.67 10.96
N PHE A 155 7.05 1.42 10.08
CA PHE A 155 6.26 0.20 10.10
C PHE A 155 7.14 -1.02 9.84
N VAL A 156 7.96 -0.98 8.77
CA VAL A 156 8.87 -2.06 8.40
C VAL A 156 9.92 -2.31 9.48
N ALA A 157 10.45 -1.23 10.08
CA ALA A 157 11.38 -1.31 11.19
C ALA A 157 10.78 -2.09 12.36
N LYS A 158 9.54 -1.78 12.75
CA LYS A 158 8.83 -2.50 13.80
C LYS A 158 8.58 -3.96 13.42
N GLU A 159 8.07 -4.19 12.20
CA GLU A 159 7.65 -5.52 11.75
C GLU A 159 8.81 -6.49 11.64
N LEU A 160 9.92 -6.03 11.06
CA LEU A 160 11.09 -6.86 10.90
C LEU A 160 11.93 -6.93 12.18
N GLY A 161 11.70 -6.09 13.19
CA GLY A 161 12.58 -5.97 14.35
C GLY A 161 13.93 -5.34 13.98
N MET A 162 13.90 -4.28 13.19
CA MET A 162 15.07 -3.52 12.72
C MET A 162 15.07 -2.11 13.30
N ALA A 163 16.25 -1.50 13.45
CA ALA A 163 16.33 -0.08 13.73
C ALA A 163 15.87 0.74 12.51
N LEU A 164 15.13 1.84 12.73
CA LEU A 164 14.65 2.71 11.65
C LEU A 164 15.79 3.24 10.76
N GLY A 165 16.93 3.57 11.36
CA GLY A 165 18.14 3.97 10.61
C GLY A 165 18.64 2.87 9.67
N THR A 166 18.55 1.61 10.08
CA THR A 166 18.92 0.46 9.24
C THR A 166 17.94 0.26 8.08
N VAL A 167 16.65 0.46 8.30
CA VAL A 167 15.65 0.41 7.21
C VAL A 167 15.93 1.54 6.21
N LYS A 168 16.17 2.77 6.68
CA LYS A 168 16.53 3.91 5.82
C LYS A 168 17.76 3.63 4.96
N SER A 169 18.86 3.18 5.57
CA SER A 169 20.09 2.89 4.82
C SER A 169 19.93 1.71 3.85
N THR A 170 19.15 0.69 4.25
CA THR A 170 18.82 -0.46 3.39
C THR A 170 18.03 -0.04 2.17
N VAL A 171 16.98 0.78 2.34
CA VAL A 171 16.18 1.31 1.24
C VAL A 171 17.02 2.13 0.28
N SER A 172 17.88 3.02 0.79
CA SER A 172 18.79 3.79 -0.06
C SER A 172 19.71 2.89 -0.89
N ALA A 173 20.24 1.81 -0.30
CA ALA A 173 21.08 0.85 -1.00
C ALA A 173 20.29 0.06 -2.08
N ILE A 174 19.08 -0.39 -1.76
CA ILE A 174 18.19 -1.07 -2.71
C ILE A 174 17.85 -0.13 -3.87
N LYS A 175 17.45 1.11 -3.59
CA LYS A 175 17.14 2.12 -4.62
C LYS A 175 18.33 2.37 -5.55
N ALA A 176 19.54 2.43 -5.01
CA ALA A 176 20.75 2.60 -5.82
C ALA A 176 20.96 1.40 -6.77
N GLN A 177 20.90 0.17 -6.24
CA GLN A 177 21.04 -1.04 -7.05
C GLN A 177 19.93 -1.17 -8.10
N PHE A 178 18.69 -0.89 -7.72
CA PHE A 178 17.53 -0.94 -8.60
C PHE A 178 17.65 0.04 -9.76
N ARG A 179 18.05 1.28 -9.48
CA ARG A 179 18.32 2.29 -10.53
C ARG A 179 19.44 1.87 -11.46
N THR A 180 20.49 1.24 -10.95
CA THR A 180 21.58 0.73 -11.78
C THR A 180 21.09 -0.40 -12.69
N ALA A 181 20.31 -1.34 -12.16
CA ALA A 181 19.76 -2.45 -12.95
C ALA A 181 18.81 -1.96 -14.06
N LEU A 182 17.93 -1.00 -13.74
CA LEU A 182 17.03 -0.38 -14.72
C LEU A 182 17.75 0.38 -15.85
N ALA A 183 19.00 0.81 -15.64
CA ALA A 183 19.77 1.51 -16.65
C ALA A 183 20.57 0.57 -17.59
N VAL A 184 20.66 -0.71 -17.23
CA VAL A 184 21.43 -1.73 -17.97
C VAL A 184 20.52 -2.63 -18.81
N ASP A 185 19.27 -2.84 -18.40
CA ASP A 185 18.20 -3.43 -19.21
C ASP A 185 17.62 -2.42 -20.21
#